data_AF-A0A8T4MK79-F1
#
_entry.id   AF-A0A8T4MK79-F1
#
_cell.length_a   1.000
_cell.length_b   1.000
_cell.length_c   1.000
_cell.angle_alpha   90.00
_cell.angle_beta   90.00
_cell.angle_gamma   90.00
#
_symmetry.space_group_name_H-M   'P 1'
#
loop_
_entity.id
_entity.type
_entity.pdbx_description
1 polymer ?
#
loop_
_entity_poly.entity_id
_entity_poly.type
_entity_poly.pdbx_seq_one_letter_code
_entity_poly.pdbx_strand_id
1 'polypeptide(L)' 'MRIIMFIVFFLLVGAFFIISENNIQMNNTENFKSFFSVYTSWLFEIFDNTKELTGYFIRMEWLPEK' A
#
# COMPACT_ATOMS: atom_id res chain seq x y z
N MET A 1 -0.11 1.37 20.75
CA MET A 1 0.73 0.15 20.79
C MET A 1 0.22 -0.93 19.83
N ARG A 2 -0.95 -1.56 20.05
CA ARG A 2 -1.42 -2.69 19.23
C ARG A 2 -1.69 -2.36 17.76
N ILE A 3 -2.42 -1.29 17.48
CA ILE A 3 -2.73 -0.85 16.10
C ILE A 3 -1.45 -0.50 15.32
N ILE A 4 -0.48 0.16 15.98
CA ILE A 4 0.80 0.49 15.37
C ILE A 4 1.53 -0.80 14.94
N MET A 5 1.51 -1.86 15.76
CA MET A 5 2.09 -3.14 15.37
C MET A 5 1.42 -3.75 14.15
N PHE A 6 0.09 -3.68 14.05
CA PHE A 6 -0.62 -4.16 12.85
C PHE A 6 -0.24 -3.36 11.60
N ILE A 7 -0.11 -2.04 11.72
CA ILE A 7 0.31 -1.18 10.60
C ILE A 7 1.74 -1.55 10.18
N VAL A 8 2.67 -1.67 11.13
CA VAL A 8 4.05 -2.07 10.84
C VAL A 8 4.09 -3.46 10.17
N PHE A 9 3.32 -4.42 10.69
CA PHE A 9 3.25 -5.77 10.11
C PHE A 9 2.71 -5.74 8.68
N PHE A 10 1.63 -4.99 8.43
CA PHE A 10 1.07 -4.79 7.10
C PHE A 10 2.09 -4.19 6.13
N LEU A 11 2.81 -3.15 6.55
CA LEU A 11 3.86 -2.51 5.74
C LEU A 11 5.01 -3.47 5.42
N LEU A 12 5.45 -4.27 6.41
CA LEU A 12 6.50 -5.26 6.20
C LEU A 12 6.06 -6.36 5.24
N VAL A 13 4.83 -6.88 5.39
CA VAL A 13 4.29 -7.89 4.47
C VAL A 13 4.21 -7.34 3.04
N GLY A 14 3.74 -6.09 2.87
CA GLY A 14 3.73 -5.43 1.57
C GLY A 14 5.13 -5.27 0.97
N ALA A 15 6.12 -4.87 1.78
CA ALA A 15 7.51 -4.78 1.35
C ALA A 15 8.05 -6.14 0.87
N PHE A 16 7.84 -7.21 1.65
CA PHE A 16 8.26 -8.56 1.26
C PHE A 16 7.56 -9.05 -0.01
N PHE A 17 6.27 -8.76 -0.17
CA PHE A 17 5.53 -9.11 -1.37
C PHE A 17 6.12 -8.43 -2.62
N ILE A 18 6.39 -7.12 -2.54
CA ILE A 18 6.98 -6.35 -3.64
C ILE A 18 8.38 -6.88 -4.00
N ILE A 19 9.20 -7.18 -3.00
CA ILE A 19 10.55 -7.75 -3.21
C ILE A 19 10.48 -9.09 -3.93
N SER A 20 9.56 -9.96 -3.47
CA SER A 20 9.37 -11.30 -4.03
C SER A 20 8.87 -11.23 -5.47
N GLU A 21 7.84 -10.43 -5.74
CA GLU A 21 7.20 -10.35 -7.06
C GLU A 21 8.14 -9.73 -8.11
N ASN A 22 8.86 -8.69 -7.73
CA ASN A 22 9.77 -7.98 -8.64
C ASN A 22 11.19 -8.60 -8.68
N ASN A 23 11.41 -9.73 -7.99
CA ASN A 23 12.71 -10.40 -7.87
C ASN A 23 13.87 -9.45 -7.50
N ILE A 24 13.59 -8.48 -6.64
CA ILE A 24 14.54 -7.42 -6.31
C ILE A 24 15.63 -7.96 -5.39
N GLN A 25 16.86 -8.02 -5.90
CA GLN A 25 18.02 -8.38 -5.10
C GLN A 25 18.45 -7.17 -4.25
N MET A 26 18.11 -7.20 -2.96
CA MET A 26 18.41 -6.14 -1.99
C MET A 26 19.91 -5.97 -1.66
N ASN A 27 20.78 -6.82 -2.21
CA ASN A 27 22.24 -6.71 -2.02
C ASN A 27 22.90 -5.64 -2.92
N ASN A 28 22.17 -5.10 -3.90
CA ASN A 28 22.64 -4.07 -4.82
C ASN A 28 21.97 -2.72 -4.51
N THR A 29 22.79 -1.68 -4.35
CA THR A 29 22.34 -0.31 -4.06
C THR A 29 21.51 0.31 -5.19
N GLU A 30 21.68 -0.12 -6.44
CA GLU A 30 20.83 0.32 -7.57
C GLU A 30 19.40 -0.24 -7.46
N ASN A 31 19.28 -1.50 -7.04
CA ASN A 31 18.00 -2.17 -6.83
C ASN A 31 17.20 -1.55 -5.67
N PHE A 32 17.89 -0.95 -4.69
CA PHE A 32 17.24 -0.22 -3.61
C PHE A 32 16.41 0.97 -4.10
N LYS A 33 16.90 1.71 -5.10
CA LYS A 33 16.13 2.83 -5.69
C LYS A 33 14.89 2.35 -6.41
N SER A 34 15.01 1.24 -7.16
CA SER A 34 13.87 0.61 -7.83
C SER A 34 12.83 0.13 -6.82
N PHE A 35 13.25 -0.57 -5.76
CA PHE A 35 12.38 -0.97 -4.66
C PHE A 35 11.67 0.23 -4.04
N PHE A 36 12.41 1.28 -3.70
CA PHE A 36 11.83 2.46 -3.05
C PHE A 36 10.78 3.13 -3.95
N SER A 37 11.04 3.23 -5.26
CA SER A 37 10.08 3.76 -6.23
C SER A 37 8.79 2.93 -6.28
N VAL A 38 8.91 1.61 -6.38
CA VAL A 38 7.74 0.71 -6.45
C VAL A 38 6.97 0.71 -5.14
N TYR A 39 7.68 0.63 -4.02
CA TYR A 39 7.09 0.60 -2.68
C TYR A 39 6.34 1.89 -2.34
N THR A 40 6.91 3.05 -2.69
CA THR A 40 6.24 4.34 -2.49
C THR A 40 5.03 4.51 -3.39
N SER A 41 5.09 4.08 -4.67
CA SER A 41 3.93 4.06 -5.57
C SER A 41 2.78 3.22 -4.98
N TRP A 42 3.09 2.02 -4.51
CA TRP A 42 2.11 1.13 -3.87
C TRP A 42 1.47 1.76 -2.63
N LEU A 43 2.23 2.48 -1.81
CA LEU A 43 1.67 3.21 -0.66
C LEU A 43 0.70 4.31 -1.08
N PHE A 44 1.00 5.05 -2.14
CA PHE A 44 0.10 6.06 -2.69
C PHE A 44 -1.19 5.44 -3.21
N GLU A 45 -1.10 4.33 -3.95
CA GLU A 45 -2.28 3.60 -4.45
C GLU A 45 -3.17 3.12 -3.29
N ILE A 46 -2.60 2.59 -2.20
CA ILE A 46 -3.39 2.23 -1.01
C ILE A 46 -4.11 3.43 -0.42
N PHE A 47 -3.40 4.56 -0.30
CA PHE A 47 -3.97 5.78 0.26
C PHE A 47 -5.13 6.29 -0.61
N ASP A 48 -4.94 6.34 -1.92
CA ASP A 48 -5.95 6.78 -2.88
C ASP A 48 -7.18 5.85 -2.86
N ASN A 49 -6.97 4.53 -2.88
CA ASN A 49 -8.04 3.55 -2.75
C ASN A 49 -8.81 3.68 -1.42
N THR A 50 -8.09 3.93 -0.31
CA THR A 50 -8.71 4.13 1.00
C THR A 50 -9.56 5.40 1.02
N LYS A 51 -9.06 6.48 0.40
CA LYS A 51 -9.77 7.75 0.27
C LYS A 51 -11.01 7.59 -0.61
N GLU A 52 -10.90 6.89 -1.73
CA GLU A 52 -12.03 6.61 -2.62
C GLU A 52 -13.11 5.79 -1.90
N LEU A 53 -12.72 4.70 -1.25
CA LEU A 53 -13.64 3.87 -0.47
C LEU A 53 -14.34 4.67 0.62
N THR A 54 -13.58 5.47 1.37
CA THR A 54 -14.14 6.34 2.42
C THR A 54 -15.07 7.39 1.82
N GLY A 55 -14.71 7.95 0.66
CA GLY A 55 -15.54 8.88 -0.11
C GLY A 55 -16.86 8.26 -0.55
N TYR A 56 -16.82 7.05 -1.09
CA TYR A 56 -17.99 6.27 -1.50
C TYR A 56 -18.96 6.06 -0.31
N PHE A 57 -18.43 5.68 0.86
CA PHE A 57 -19.23 5.54 2.08
C PHE A 57 -19.86 6.86 2.54
N ILE A 58 -19.07 7.94 2.60
CA ILE A 58 -19.54 9.26 3.08
C ILE A 58 -20.58 9.85 2.14
N ARG A 59 -20.39 9.72 0.83
CA ARG A 59 -21.32 10.21 -0.19
C ARG A 59 -22.57 9.36 -0.30
N MET A 60 -22.63 8.23 0.40
CA MET A 60 -23.74 7.29 0.35
C MET A 60 -24.02 6.84 -1.08
N GLU A 61 -22.99 6.72 -1.93
CA GLU A 61 -23.14 6.26 -3.32
C GLU A 61 -23.62 4.79 -3.39
N TRP A 62 -23.61 4.09 -2.27
CA TRP A 62 -24.20 2.76 -2.09
C TRP A 62 -25.71 2.77 -1.88
N LEU A 63 -26.32 3.91 -1.55
CA LEU A 63 -27.77 4.02 -1.38
C LEU A 63 -28.42 4.20 -2.77
N PRO A 64 -29.38 3.34 -3.15
CA PRO A 64 -30.04 3.46 -4.44
C PRO A 64 -30.81 4.79 -4.54
N GLU A 65 -30.71 5.43 -5.70
CA GLU A 65 -31.52 6.60 -6.02
C GLU A 65 -33.01 6.20 -5.98
N LYS A 66 -33.83 7.03 -5.34
CA LYS A 66 -35.28 6.79 -5.18
C LYS A 66 -36.02 6.83 -6.51
#